data_AF-A0A8T4C8C3-F1
#
_entry.id   AF-A0A8T4C8C3-F1
#
_cell.length_a   1.000
_cell.length_b   1.000
_cell.length_c   1.000
_cell.angle_alpha   90.00
_cell.angle_beta   90.00
_cell.angle_gamma   90.00
#
_symmetry.space_group_name_H-M   'P 1'
#
loop_
_entity.id
_entity.type
_entity.pdbx_description
1 polymer ?
#
loop_
_entity_poly.entity_id
_entity_poly.type
_entity_poly.pdbx_seq_one_letter_code
_entity_poly.pdbx_strand_id
1 'polypeptide(L)'
;MDTKLIAQLAGYFLIVNLLGLYVGHYWILQDVQPTIINDDPNDVVNSFGLLGYMLVGTLVILIAIKFFPDKVLYWFLKGLESLALFFTSLITMAAFLPVAFAVFTAMALIVIRIFFPQFLLWRNVSSTIATVGVGSLLGA
;
A
#
# COMPACT_ATOMS: atom_id res chain seq x y z
N MET A 1 0.59 -11.88 28.99
CA MET A 1 0.47 -11.60 27.54
C MET A 1 0.24 -12.93 26.86
N ASP A 2 -0.78 -13.04 25.99
CA ASP A 2 -1.17 -14.32 25.39
C ASP A 2 -0.11 -14.78 24.37
N THR A 3 0.60 -15.87 24.69
CA THR A 3 1.68 -16.43 23.86
C THR A 3 1.20 -16.87 22.48
N LYS A 4 -0.07 -17.28 22.36
CA LYS A 4 -0.69 -17.64 21.08
C LYS A 4 -0.84 -16.41 20.18
N LEU A 5 -1.22 -15.27 20.76
CA LEU A 5 -1.36 -14.02 20.03
C LEU A 5 0.00 -13.49 19.56
N ILE A 6 1.03 -13.60 20.39
CA ILE A 6 2.41 -13.24 20.01
C ILE A 6 2.88 -14.10 18.83
N ALA A 7 2.64 -15.42 18.89
CA ALA A 7 3.01 -16.32 17.80
C ALA A 7 2.27 -16.00 16.49
N GLN A 8 0.98 -15.65 16.56
CA GLN A 8 0.20 -15.22 15.39
C GLN A 8 0.74 -13.92 14.78
N LEU A 9 1.06 -12.93 15.62
CA LEU A 9 1.66 -11.67 15.15
C LEU A 9 3.04 -11.89 14.53
N ALA A 10 3.88 -12.74 15.15
CA ALA A 10 5.18 -13.09 14.61
C ALA A 10 5.06 -13.82 13.26
N GLY A 11 4.14 -14.77 13.14
CA GLY A 11 3.85 -15.46 11.89
C GLY A 11 3.38 -14.50 10.79
N TYR A 12 2.44 -13.60 11.13
CA TYR A 12 1.97 -12.58 10.20
C TYR A 12 3.11 -11.63 9.77
N PHE A 13 3.93 -11.17 10.72
CA PHE A 13 5.11 -10.35 10.41
C PHE A 13 6.06 -11.04 9.42
N LEU A 14 6.37 -12.32 9.64
CA LEU A 14 7.22 -13.09 8.73
C LEU A 14 6.61 -13.21 7.33
N ILE A 15 5.30 -13.52 7.24
CA ILE A 15 4.60 -13.62 5.95
C ILE A 15 4.67 -12.30 5.18
N VAL A 16 4.38 -11.17 5.84
CA VAL A 16 4.40 -9.84 5.21
C VAL A 16 5.79 -9.48 4.72
N ASN A 17 6.83 -9.73 5.51
CA ASN A 17 8.20 -9.42 5.11
C ASN A 17 8.68 -10.32 3.97
N LEU A 18 8.36 -11.62 4.00
CA LEU A 18 8.70 -12.53 2.89
C LEU A 18 8.01 -12.13 1.58
N LEU A 19 6.75 -11.73 1.64
CA LEU A 19 6.04 -11.19 0.48
C LEU A 19 6.68 -9.87 0.01
N GLY A 20 7.02 -8.97 0.93
CA GLY A 20 7.71 -7.72 0.62
C GLY A 20 9.05 -7.91 -0.08
N LEU A 21 9.88 -8.82 0.44
CA LEU A 21 11.17 -9.15 -0.17
C LEU A 21 11.01 -9.76 -1.57
N TYR A 22 10.03 -10.64 -1.76
CA TYR A 22 9.76 -11.24 -3.07
C TYR A 22 9.33 -10.17 -4.08
N VAL A 23 8.36 -9.33 -3.73
CA VAL A 23 7.86 -8.26 -4.60
C VAL A 23 8.95 -7.23 -4.88
N GLY A 24 9.76 -6.88 -3.88
CA GLY A 24 10.87 -5.94 -4.04
C GLY A 24 11.93 -6.49 -4.99
N HIS A 25 12.31 -7.76 -4.82
CA HIS A 25 13.23 -8.43 -5.72
C HIS A 25 12.71 -8.46 -7.17
N TYR A 26 11.41 -8.70 -7.38
CA TYR A 26 10.81 -8.63 -8.71
C TYR A 26 10.99 -7.23 -9.34
N TRP A 27 10.74 -6.14 -8.60
CA TRP A 27 10.89 -4.78 -9.12
C TRP A 27 12.34 -4.41 -9.43
N ILE A 28 13.29 -4.83 -8.60
CA ILE A 28 14.73 -4.69 -8.87
C ILE A 28 15.09 -5.38 -10.20
N LEU A 29 14.59 -6.59 -10.44
CA LEU A 29 14.85 -7.31 -11.69
C LEU A 29 14.22 -6.65 -12.92
N GLN A 30 13.15 -5.87 -12.74
CA GLN A 30 12.51 -5.09 -13.81
C GLN A 30 13.15 -3.71 -14.00
N ASP A 31 14.22 -3.38 -13.27
CA ASP A 31 14.86 -2.06 -13.27
C ASP A 31 13.88 -0.93 -12.92
N VAL A 32 12.90 -1.24 -12.06
CA VAL A 32 11.91 -0.28 -11.57
C VAL A 32 12.33 0.15 -10.18
N GLN A 33 13.09 1.23 -10.11
CA GLN A 33 13.47 1.89 -8.86
C GLN A 33 12.90 3.31 -8.84
N PRO A 34 11.99 3.63 -7.90
CA PRO A 34 11.37 4.94 -7.86
C PRO A 34 12.38 6.00 -7.43
N THR A 35 12.72 6.89 -8.35
CA THR A 35 13.45 8.12 -8.07
C THR A 35 12.47 9.23 -7.71
N ILE A 36 12.79 10.01 -6.68
CA ILE A 36 11.87 11.03 -6.14
C ILE A 36 12.38 12.44 -6.49
N ILE A 37 13.64 12.72 -6.17
CA ILE A 37 14.27 14.03 -6.39
C ILE A 37 15.35 13.95 -7.46
N ASN A 38 16.17 12.90 -7.45
CA ASN A 38 17.29 12.73 -8.38
C ASN A 38 17.35 11.32 -8.97
N ASP A 39 18.17 11.17 -10.02
CA ASP A 39 18.25 9.94 -10.81
C ASP A 39 18.99 8.79 -10.08
N ASP A 40 19.69 9.05 -8.97
CA ASP A 40 20.31 8.01 -8.15
C ASP A 40 19.35 7.56 -7.04
N PRO A 41 18.74 6.36 -7.13
CA PRO A 41 17.77 5.88 -6.14
C PRO A 41 18.39 5.67 -4.75
N ASN A 42 19.71 5.50 -4.65
CA ASN A 42 20.41 5.28 -3.37
C ASN A 42 20.77 6.58 -2.64
N ASP A 43 20.51 7.74 -3.23
CA ASP A 43 20.83 9.02 -2.60
C ASP A 43 19.92 9.28 -1.40
N VAL A 44 20.53 9.67 -0.28
CA VAL A 44 19.84 10.10 0.95
C VAL A 44 18.87 11.25 0.68
N VAL A 45 19.12 12.08 -0.35
CA VAL A 45 18.21 13.14 -0.78
C VAL A 45 16.83 12.60 -1.14
N ASN A 46 16.71 11.42 -1.76
CA ASN A 46 15.41 10.80 -2.05
C ASN A 46 14.63 10.45 -0.77
N SER A 47 15.31 10.06 0.30
CA SER A 47 14.68 9.81 1.61
C SER A 47 14.08 11.10 2.21
N PHE A 48 14.79 12.22 2.11
CA PHE A 48 14.25 13.53 2.51
C PHE A 48 13.09 13.98 1.62
N GLY A 49 13.17 13.70 0.32
CA GLY A 49 12.07 13.94 -0.62
C GLY A 49 10.82 13.17 -0.24
N LEU A 50 10.95 11.87 0.01
CA LEU A 50 9.87 10.99 0.44
C LEU A 50 9.20 11.52 1.71
N LEU A 51 10.00 11.92 2.71
CA LEU A 51 9.50 12.54 3.93
C LEU A 51 8.71 13.82 3.61
N GLY A 52 9.22 14.67 2.72
CA GLY A 52 8.52 15.85 2.22
C GLY A 52 7.17 15.53 1.59
N TYR A 53 7.11 14.53 0.71
CA TYR A 53 5.86 14.07 0.07
C TYR A 53 4.85 13.54 1.10
N MET A 54 5.29 12.79 2.10
CA MET A 54 4.41 12.32 3.19
C MET A 54 3.84 13.49 3.99
N LEU A 55 4.65 14.51 4.31
CA LEU A 55 4.20 15.70 5.03
C LEU A 55 3.18 16.51 4.22
N VAL A 56 3.46 16.74 2.93
CA VAL A 56 2.55 17.46 2.04
C VAL A 56 1.23 16.69 1.88
N GLY A 57 1.29 15.38 1.65
CA GLY A 57 0.08 14.54 1.55
C GLY A 57 -0.75 14.57 2.83
N THR A 58 -0.10 14.46 3.98
CA THR A 58 -0.77 14.57 5.28
C THR A 58 -1.40 15.95 5.49
N LEU A 59 -0.69 17.02 5.14
CA LEU A 59 -1.19 18.38 5.23
C LEU A 59 -2.44 18.58 4.37
N VAL A 60 -2.46 18.06 3.14
CA VAL A 60 -3.64 18.11 2.26
C VAL A 60 -4.82 17.40 2.90
N ILE A 61 -4.62 16.22 3.50
CA ILE A 61 -5.68 15.49 4.21
C ILE A 61 -6.20 16.32 5.40
N LEU A 62 -5.31 16.93 6.20
CA LEU A 62 -5.71 17.77 7.34
C LEU A 62 -6.49 19.01 6.91
N ILE A 63 -6.11 19.64 5.81
CA ILE A 63 -6.85 20.75 5.20
C ILE A 63 -8.24 20.27 4.77
N ALA A 64 -8.33 19.12 4.08
CA ALA A 64 -9.62 18.55 3.68
C ALA A 64 -10.52 18.30 4.89
N ILE A 65 -9.99 17.72 5.97
CA ILE A 65 -10.74 17.49 7.22
C ILE A 65 -11.27 18.81 7.81
N LYS A 66 -10.47 19.88 7.77
CA LYS A 66 -10.85 21.16 8.37
C LYS A 66 -11.89 21.94 7.56
N PHE A 67 -11.84 21.85 6.23
CA PHE A 67 -12.61 22.73 5.35
C PHE A 67 -13.73 22.06 4.57
N PHE A 68 -13.71 20.73 4.41
CA PHE A 68 -14.75 20.04 3.63
C PHE A 68 -15.98 19.75 4.51
N PRO A 69 -17.20 19.88 3.96
CA PRO A 69 -18.39 19.42 4.65
C PRO A 69 -18.38 17.88 4.76
N ASP A 70 -18.92 17.35 5.86
CA ASP A 70 -18.82 15.93 6.25
C ASP A 70 -19.13 14.94 5.12
N LYS A 71 -20.18 15.22 4.33
CA LYS A 71 -20.57 14.36 3.19
C LYS A 71 -19.49 14.31 2.12
N VAL A 72 -18.90 15.46 1.78
CA VAL A 72 -17.84 15.53 0.77
C VAL A 72 -16.56 14.91 1.31
N LEU A 73 -16.23 15.18 2.58
CA LEU A 73 -15.07 14.58 3.24
C LEU A 73 -15.14 13.04 3.24
N TYR A 74 -16.31 12.46 3.56
CA TYR A 74 -16.51 11.02 3.55
C TYR A 74 -16.21 10.41 2.17
N TRP A 75 -16.79 10.96 1.10
CA TRP A 75 -16.57 10.45 -0.25
C TRP A 75 -15.14 10.67 -0.74
N PHE A 76 -14.54 11.82 -0.38
CA PHE A 76 -13.15 12.12 -0.69
C PHE A 76 -12.19 11.10 -0.06
N LEU A 77 -12.30 10.88 1.26
CA LEU A 77 -11.43 9.93 1.97
C LEU A 77 -11.65 8.49 1.50
N LYS A 78 -12.90 8.09 1.27
CA LYS A 78 -13.21 6.75 0.74
C LYS A 78 -12.68 6.54 -0.67
N GLY A 79 -12.72 7.57 -1.51
CA GLY A 79 -12.11 7.56 -2.84
C GLY A 79 -10.60 7.43 -2.77
N LEU A 80 -9.94 8.24 -1.92
CA LEU A 80 -8.50 8.20 -1.71
C LEU A 80 -8.05 6.82 -1.17
N GLU A 81 -8.76 6.28 -0.18
CA GLU A 81 -8.51 4.94 0.37
C GLU A 81 -8.64 3.87 -0.73
N SER A 82 -9.69 3.93 -1.56
CA SER A 82 -9.90 2.96 -2.63
C SER A 82 -8.83 3.04 -3.71
N LEU A 83 -8.39 4.25 -4.09
CA LEU A 83 -7.29 4.45 -5.04
C LEU A 83 -5.97 3.94 -4.46
N ALA A 84 -5.66 4.29 -3.21
CA ALA A 84 -4.46 3.83 -2.54
C ALA A 84 -4.42 2.30 -2.51
N LEU A 85 -5.51 1.64 -2.10
CA LEU A 85 -5.61 0.19 -2.10
C LEU A 85 -5.50 -0.42 -3.50
N PHE A 86 -6.09 0.22 -4.52
CA PHE A 86 -6.03 -0.25 -5.90
C PHE A 86 -4.61 -0.30 -6.42
N PHE A 87 -3.93 0.85 -6.43
CA PHE A 87 -2.61 0.97 -7.02
C PHE A 87 -1.58 0.13 -6.26
N THR A 88 -1.67 0.11 -4.93
CA THR A 88 -0.73 -0.67 -4.12
C THR A 88 -0.97 -2.18 -4.20
N SER A 89 -2.22 -2.61 -4.31
CA SER A 89 -2.53 -4.02 -4.58
C SER A 89 -2.12 -4.42 -5.99
N LEU A 90 -2.29 -3.53 -6.98
CA LEU A 90 -1.85 -3.76 -8.36
C LEU A 90 -0.34 -3.96 -8.43
N ILE A 91 0.44 -3.09 -7.77
CA ILE A 91 1.91 -3.22 -7.66
C ILE A 91 2.27 -4.59 -7.08
N THR A 92 1.60 -4.99 -5.99
CA THR A 92 1.87 -6.30 -5.36
C THR A 92 1.53 -7.46 -6.28
N MET A 93 0.35 -7.44 -6.91
CA MET A 93 -0.14 -8.54 -7.74
C MET A 93 0.60 -8.66 -9.07
N ALA A 94 1.14 -7.57 -9.60
CA ALA A 94 1.93 -7.57 -10.83
C ALA A 94 3.23 -8.39 -10.70
N ALA A 95 3.74 -8.60 -9.48
CA ALA A 95 4.89 -9.47 -9.24
C ALA A 95 4.55 -10.97 -9.29
N PHE A 96 3.27 -11.34 -9.19
CA PHE A 96 2.81 -12.74 -9.18
C PHE A 96 2.02 -13.12 -10.44
N LEU A 97 1.38 -12.15 -11.08
CA LEU A 97 0.42 -12.36 -12.14
C LEU A 97 0.71 -11.43 -13.33
N PRO A 98 0.39 -11.86 -14.57
CA PRO A 98 0.40 -10.95 -15.71
C PRO A 98 -0.51 -9.74 -15.47
N VAL A 99 -0.14 -8.58 -16.03
CA VAL A 99 -0.79 -7.28 -15.76
C VAL A 99 -2.32 -7.32 -15.85
N ALA A 100 -2.89 -8.00 -16.85
CA ALA A 100 -4.35 -8.12 -17.00
C ALA A 100 -5.02 -8.82 -15.79
N PHE A 101 -4.40 -9.90 -15.28
CA PHE A 101 -4.89 -10.61 -14.09
C PHE A 101 -4.59 -9.85 -12.80
N ALA A 102 -3.47 -9.12 -12.73
CA ALA A 102 -3.15 -8.25 -11.60
C ALA A 102 -4.19 -7.12 -11.43
N VAL A 103 -4.62 -6.50 -12.54
CA VAL A 103 -5.69 -5.50 -12.53
C VAL A 103 -7.01 -6.12 -12.05
N PHE A 104 -7.39 -7.28 -12.60
CA PHE A 104 -8.64 -7.95 -12.21
C PHE A 104 -8.65 -8.32 -10.71
N THR A 105 -7.55 -8.85 -10.19
CA THR A 105 -7.44 -9.22 -8.78
C THR A 105 -7.42 -8.01 -7.85
N ALA A 106 -6.72 -6.92 -8.22
CA ALA A 106 -6.76 -5.67 -7.47
C ALA A 106 -8.17 -5.05 -7.43
N MET A 107 -8.91 -5.08 -8.54
CA MET A 107 -10.32 -4.66 -8.57
C MET A 107 -11.19 -5.55 -7.68
N ALA A 108 -11.03 -6.88 -7.76
CA ALA A 108 -11.79 -7.82 -6.95
C ALA A 108 -11.58 -7.58 -5.44
N LEU A 109 -10.34 -7.29 -5.01
CA LEU A 109 -10.04 -6.97 -3.61
C LEU A 109 -10.79 -5.73 -3.11
N ILE A 110 -10.89 -4.68 -3.93
CA ILE A 110 -11.64 -3.47 -3.59
C ILE A 110 -13.14 -3.75 -3.54
N VAL A 111 -13.67 -4.45 -4.53
CA VAL A 111 -15.08 -4.84 -4.58
C VAL A 111 -15.43 -5.63 -3.31
N ILE A 112 -14.63 -6.63 -2.96
CA ILE A 112 -14.83 -7.41 -1.72
C ILE A 112 -14.83 -6.48 -0.50
N ARG A 113 -13.89 -5.54 -0.40
CA ARG A 113 -13.82 -4.60 0.73
C ARG A 113 -15.04 -3.68 0.82
N ILE A 114 -15.60 -3.26 -0.32
CA ILE A 114 -16.77 -2.38 -0.38
C ILE A 114 -18.07 -3.13 -0.04
N PHE A 115 -18.23 -4.36 -0.55
CA PHE A 115 -19.45 -5.15 -0.34
C PHE A 115 -19.48 -5.91 1.00
N PHE A 116 -18.31 -6.23 1.55
CA PHE A 116 -18.17 -7.01 2.78
C PHE A 116 -17.40 -6.28 3.89
N PRO A 117 -17.76 -5.02 4.23
CA PRO A 117 -17.00 -4.20 5.18
C PRO A 117 -16.95 -4.79 6.61
N GLN A 118 -17.91 -5.65 6.97
CA GLN A 118 -18.00 -6.30 8.27
C GLN A 118 -16.96 -7.41 8.49
N PHE A 119 -16.36 -7.94 7.43
CA PHE A 119 -15.41 -9.05 7.54
C PHE A 119 -13.99 -8.54 7.77
N LEU A 120 -13.57 -8.53 9.05
CA LEU A 120 -12.25 -8.07 9.47
C LEU A 120 -11.10 -8.78 8.73
N LEU A 121 -11.25 -10.07 8.41
CA LEU A 121 -10.22 -10.84 7.72
C LEU A 121 -9.90 -10.27 6.33
N TRP A 122 -10.92 -9.99 5.50
CA TRP A 122 -10.72 -9.43 4.16
C TRP A 122 -10.15 -8.02 4.19
N ARG A 123 -10.55 -7.24 5.20
CA ARG A 123 -9.97 -5.91 5.43
C ARG A 123 -8.49 -6.01 5.78
N ASN A 124 -8.12 -6.93 6.66
CA ASN A 124 -6.72 -7.13 7.03
C ASN A 124 -5.90 -7.63 5.84
N VAL A 125 -6.37 -8.63 5.09
CA VAL A 125 -5.69 -9.16 3.90
C VAL A 125 -5.46 -8.08 2.84
N SER A 126 -6.50 -7.31 2.48
CA SER A 126 -6.36 -6.24 1.49
C SER A 126 -5.39 -5.15 1.94
N SER A 127 -5.45 -4.74 3.21
CA SER A 127 -4.47 -3.80 3.78
C SER A 127 -3.06 -4.39 3.82
N THR A 128 -2.91 -5.68 4.10
CA THR A 128 -1.61 -6.38 4.08
C THR A 128 -0.96 -6.27 2.71
N ILE A 129 -1.72 -6.66 1.68
CA ILE A 129 -1.29 -6.67 0.29
C ILE A 129 -0.91 -5.25 -0.13
N ALA A 130 -1.75 -4.26 0.17
CA ALA A 130 -1.46 -2.86 -0.10
C ALA A 130 -0.17 -2.37 0.58
N THR A 131 0.05 -2.71 1.85
CA THR A 131 1.27 -2.33 2.57
C THR A 131 2.52 -3.00 1.99
N VAL A 132 2.42 -4.27 1.58
CA VAL A 132 3.50 -5.00 0.90
C VAL A 132 3.92 -4.24 -0.35
N GLY A 133 2.98 -3.84 -1.22
CA GLY A 133 3.31 -3.17 -2.48
C GLY A 133 4.04 -1.85 -2.32
N VAL A 134 3.63 -1.02 -1.36
CA VAL A 134 4.34 0.23 -1.05
C VAL A 134 5.72 -0.06 -0.46
N GLY A 135 5.78 -0.91 0.55
CA GLY A 135 7.04 -1.22 1.24
C GLY A 135 8.08 -1.84 0.34
N SER A 136 7.66 -2.74 -0.56
CA SER A 136 8.54 -3.38 -1.53
C SER A 136 9.07 -2.41 -2.58
N LEU A 137 8.25 -1.43 -3.00
CA LEU A 137 8.64 -0.48 -4.04
C LEU A 137 9.56 0.62 -3.49
N LEU A 138 9.36 1.03 -2.23
CA LEU A 138 10.23 1.99 -1.57
C LEU A 138 11.57 1.41 -1.09
N GLY A 139 11.65 0.09 -0.92
CA GLY A 139 12.87 -0.61 -0.49
C GLY A 139 13.59 -1.38 -1.59
N ALA A 140 13.08 -1.35 -2.83
CA ALA A 140 13.70 -1.91 -4.04
C ALA A 140 14.65 -0.91 -4.67
#